data_AF-A0AA90QQH5-F1
#
_entry.id   AF-A0AA90QQH5-F1
#
_cell.length_a   1.000
_cell.length_b   1.000
_cell.length_c   1.000
_cell.angle_alpha   90.00
_cell.angle_beta   90.00
_cell.angle_gamma   90.00
#
_symmetry.space_group_name_H-M   'P 1'
#
loop_
_entity.id
_entity.type
_entity.pdbx_description
1 polymer ?
#
loop_
_entity_poly.entity_id
_entity_poly.type
_entity_poly.pdbx_seq_one_letter_code
_entity_poly.pdbx_strand_id
1 'polypeptide(L)'
;RELVYAQEVTGQDWPTAMSELLLNAQRLSAAAQQQGRPFDVATIAAFITVYNDIVSQGEQLNPLQIKPDGKAGRCKQSDAHNLLRRFRLHADAILRFIADPNVPFTNNIAERAVRMPKVKQKISGCFRTTVGADNFCVIRSCLDTLRKQGHSMLEVLRRALTGDPIMPAA
;
A
#
# COMPACT_ATOMS: atom_id res chain seq x y z
N ARG A 1 0.15 9.56 8.69
CA ARG A 1 0.48 9.06 10.04
C ARG A 1 1.99 8.93 10.22
N GLU A 2 2.69 8.08 9.45
CA GLU A 2 4.16 7.95 9.61
C GLU A 2 4.93 9.21 9.21
N LEU A 3 4.54 9.90 8.12
CA LEU A 3 5.14 11.18 7.73
C LEU A 3 4.94 12.27 8.78
N VAL A 4 3.72 12.37 9.34
CA VAL A 4 3.41 13.31 10.43
C VAL A 4 4.27 13.01 11.66
N TYR A 5 4.35 11.75 12.06
CA TYR A 5 5.22 11.34 13.17
C TYR A 5 6.70 11.67 12.90
N ALA A 6 7.19 11.42 11.69
CA ALA A 6 8.56 11.75 11.31
C ALA A 6 8.82 13.27 11.41
N GLN A 7 7.87 14.10 10.96
CA GLN A 7 7.94 15.56 11.11
C GLN A 7 7.96 15.97 12.59
N GLU A 8 7.04 15.46 13.40
CA GLU A 8 6.93 15.80 14.83
C GLU A 8 8.20 15.43 15.61
N VAL A 9 8.82 14.29 15.28
CA VAL A 9 10.01 13.79 15.99
C VAL A 9 11.30 14.46 15.51
N THR A 10 11.44 14.72 14.21
CA THR A 10 12.71 15.20 13.64
C THR A 10 12.75 16.70 13.38
N GLY A 11 11.58 17.36 13.27
CA GLY A 11 11.47 18.75 12.84
C GLY A 11 11.93 19.01 11.40
N GLN A 12 12.17 17.97 10.61
CA GLN A 12 12.65 18.09 9.23
C GLN A 12 11.49 18.37 8.26
N ASP A 13 11.79 19.03 7.14
CA ASP A 13 10.77 19.47 6.17
C ASP A 13 10.37 18.38 5.16
N TRP A 14 11.26 17.43 4.87
CA TRP A 14 11.00 16.39 3.86
C TRP A 14 9.71 15.58 4.08
N PRO A 15 9.25 15.26 5.33
CA PRO A 15 8.02 14.52 5.51
C PRO A 15 6.78 15.33 5.11
N THR A 16 6.81 16.64 5.35
CA THR A 16 5.75 17.58 4.95
C THR A 16 5.73 17.72 3.44
N ALA A 17 6.91 17.96 2.82
CA ALA A 17 7.03 18.04 1.37
C ALA A 17 6.55 16.75 0.67
N MET A 18 6.91 15.58 1.20
CA MET A 18 6.43 14.29 0.69
C MET A 18 4.91 14.14 0.82
N SER A 19 4.34 14.57 1.96
CA SER A 19 2.89 14.53 2.16
C SER A 19 2.15 15.42 1.15
N GLU A 20 2.64 16.63 0.95
CA GLU A 20 2.07 17.59 0.00
C GLU A 20 2.19 17.11 -1.44
N LEU A 21 3.34 16.54 -1.83
CA LEU A 21 3.53 15.96 -3.16
C LEU A 21 2.49 14.87 -3.45
N LEU A 22 2.34 13.90 -2.54
CA LEU A 22 1.45 12.76 -2.73
C LEU A 22 -0.02 13.17 -2.75
N LEU A 23 -0.43 14.10 -1.88
CA LEU A 23 -1.80 14.64 -1.85
C LEU A 23 -2.12 15.47 -3.09
N ASN A 24 -1.17 16.27 -3.58
CA ASN A 24 -1.32 17.02 -4.82
C ASN A 24 -1.41 16.08 -6.03
N ALA A 25 -0.54 15.07 -6.11
CA ALA A 25 -0.59 14.06 -7.16
C ALA A 25 -1.94 13.31 -7.15
N GLN A 26 -2.46 12.94 -5.98
CA GLN A 26 -3.78 12.33 -5.84
C GLN A 26 -4.89 13.23 -6.39
N ARG A 27 -4.93 14.50 -5.94
CA ARG A 27 -5.96 15.45 -6.35
C ARG A 27 -5.95 15.68 -7.86
N LEU A 28 -4.77 15.91 -8.42
CA LEU A 28 -4.61 16.19 -9.84
C LEU A 28 -4.90 14.94 -10.69
N SER A 29 -4.43 13.76 -10.28
CA SER A 29 -4.72 12.50 -10.97
C SER A 29 -6.24 12.21 -10.98
N ALA A 30 -6.91 12.39 -9.84
CA ALA A 30 -8.36 12.21 -9.75
C ALA A 30 -9.14 13.17 -10.66
N ALA A 31 -8.74 14.45 -10.72
CA ALA A 31 -9.37 15.43 -11.62
C ALA A 31 -9.14 15.07 -13.10
N ALA A 32 -7.93 14.63 -13.44
CA ALA A 32 -7.55 14.23 -14.79
C ALA A 32 -8.35 12.99 -15.26
N GLN A 33 -8.52 12.01 -14.37
CA GLN A 33 -9.35 10.82 -14.60
C GLN A 33 -10.82 11.16 -14.82
N GLN A 34 -11.40 12.06 -14.02
CA GLN A 34 -12.79 12.51 -14.20
C GLN A 34 -13.03 13.18 -15.56
N GLN A 35 -12.00 13.79 -16.14
CA GLN A 35 -12.05 14.41 -17.46
C GLN A 35 -11.69 13.44 -18.61
N GLY A 36 -11.42 12.16 -18.30
CA GLY A 36 -10.99 11.16 -19.29
C GLY A 36 -9.61 11.44 -19.89
N ARG A 37 -8.77 12.21 -19.20
CA ARG A 37 -7.44 12.63 -19.64
C ARG A 37 -6.40 12.21 -18.60
N PRO A 38 -5.97 10.94 -18.56
CA PRO A 38 -4.92 10.53 -17.64
C PRO A 38 -3.62 11.30 -17.90
N PHE A 39 -2.72 11.35 -16.92
CA PHE A 39 -1.43 11.99 -17.09
C PHE A 39 -0.61 11.35 -18.20
N ASP A 40 0.11 12.19 -18.93
CA ASP A 40 1.09 11.73 -19.90
C ASP A 40 2.40 11.29 -19.21
N VAL A 41 3.25 10.62 -19.98
CA VAL A 41 4.52 10.08 -19.48
C VAL A 41 5.43 11.18 -18.92
N ALA A 42 5.42 12.38 -19.52
CA ALA A 42 6.21 13.51 -19.07
C ALA A 42 5.77 14.01 -17.69
N THR A 43 4.46 14.15 -17.47
CA THR A 43 3.90 14.55 -16.18
C THR A 43 4.19 13.51 -15.09
N ILE A 44 4.05 12.22 -15.41
CA ILE A 44 4.40 11.13 -14.48
C ILE A 44 5.89 11.19 -14.11
N ALA A 45 6.78 11.39 -15.09
CA ALA A 45 8.22 11.51 -14.86
C ALA A 45 8.58 12.74 -13.99
N ALA A 46 7.84 13.85 -14.13
CA ALA A 46 8.02 15.03 -13.29
C ALA A 46 7.70 14.74 -11.82
N PHE A 47 6.58 14.05 -11.54
CA PHE A 47 6.25 13.62 -10.17
C PHE A 47 7.31 12.68 -9.58
N ILE A 48 7.80 11.72 -10.37
CA ILE A 48 8.85 10.79 -9.95
C ILE A 48 10.15 11.54 -9.62
N THR A 49 10.50 12.56 -10.41
CA THR A 49 11.69 13.39 -10.18
C THR A 49 11.60 14.10 -8.83
N VAL A 50 10.52 14.84 -8.60
CA VAL A 50 10.31 15.57 -7.33
C VAL A 50 10.25 14.60 -6.14
N TYR A 51 9.60 13.45 -6.31
CA TYR A 51 9.57 12.40 -5.29
C TYR A 51 10.98 11.94 -4.91
N ASN A 52 11.80 11.61 -5.92
CA ASN A 52 13.17 11.15 -5.70
C ASN A 52 14.06 12.21 -5.06
N ASP A 53 13.86 13.48 -5.40
CA ASP A 53 14.59 14.60 -4.79
C ASP A 53 14.27 14.71 -3.30
N ILE A 54 12.99 14.65 -2.93
CA ILE A 54 12.57 14.69 -1.52
C ILE A 54 13.13 13.50 -0.74
N VAL A 55 13.09 12.29 -1.32
CA VAL A 55 13.67 11.10 -0.67
C VAL A 55 15.18 11.27 -0.49
N SER A 56 15.89 11.78 -1.51
CA SER A 56 17.34 11.97 -1.45
C SER A 56 17.74 13.02 -0.41
N GLN A 57 16.99 14.13 -0.31
CA GLN A 57 17.18 15.13 0.75
C GLN A 57 16.96 14.53 2.14
N GLY A 58 15.88 13.75 2.32
CA GLY A 58 15.64 13.05 3.57
C GLY A 58 16.75 12.06 3.93
N GLU A 59 17.26 11.31 2.96
CA GLU A 59 18.37 10.35 3.15
C GLU A 59 19.68 11.04 3.56
N GLN A 60 19.97 12.23 3.02
CA GLN A 60 21.12 13.05 3.43
C GLN A 60 21.02 13.49 4.88
N LEU A 61 19.83 13.87 5.34
CA LEU A 61 19.56 14.26 6.73
C LEU A 61 19.51 13.07 7.69
N ASN A 62 19.29 11.85 7.17
CA ASN A 62 19.14 10.63 7.95
C ASN A 62 20.07 9.52 7.44
N PRO A 63 21.40 9.73 7.49
CA PRO A 63 22.37 8.79 6.94
C PRO A 63 22.33 7.45 7.67
N LEU A 64 22.81 6.40 6.98
CA LEU A 64 22.96 5.08 7.57
C LEU A 64 23.86 5.15 8.80
N GLN A 65 23.33 4.71 9.95
CA GLN A 65 24.12 4.56 11.15
C GLN A 65 25.04 3.34 11.01
N ILE A 66 26.34 3.62 11.04
CA ILE A 66 27.39 2.62 10.97
C ILE A 66 27.64 2.09 12.38
N LYS A 67 27.82 0.78 12.46
CA LYS A 67 28.08 0.10 13.72
C LYS A 67 29.50 0.42 14.22
N PRO A 68 29.67 0.77 15.51
CA PRO A 68 31.00 0.87 16.10
C PRO A 68 31.69 -0.50 16.17
N ASP A 69 33.02 -0.51 16.03
CA ASP A 69 33.83 -1.71 16.11
C ASP A 69 33.64 -2.45 17.45
N GLY A 70 33.71 -3.80 17.40
CA GLY A 70 33.66 -4.66 18.57
C GLY A 70 32.28 -4.94 19.17
N LYS A 71 31.20 -4.30 18.71
CA LYS A 71 29.84 -4.68 19.15
C LYS A 71 29.31 -5.87 18.34
N ALA A 72 28.43 -6.71 18.91
CA ALA A 72 27.70 -7.76 18.19
C ALA A 72 26.30 -7.26 17.75
N GLY A 73 25.72 -7.87 16.71
CA GLY A 73 24.35 -7.55 16.24
C GLY A 73 24.23 -6.39 15.23
N ARG A 74 22.99 -6.10 14.78
CA ARG A 74 22.66 -5.05 13.79
C ARG A 74 22.59 -3.67 14.47
N CYS A 75 23.15 -2.64 13.85
CA CYS A 75 22.96 -1.25 14.29
C CYS A 75 21.50 -0.83 14.05
N LYS A 76 20.80 -0.37 15.09
CA LYS A 76 19.43 0.14 14.99
C LYS A 76 19.45 1.47 14.24
N GLN A 77 18.70 1.56 13.15
CA GLN A 77 18.53 2.81 12.39
C GLN A 77 17.40 3.66 12.98
N SER A 78 17.39 4.97 12.68
CA SER A 78 16.28 5.85 13.06
C SER A 78 14.99 5.48 12.32
N ASP A 79 13.84 5.83 12.90
CA ASP A 79 12.54 5.60 12.26
C ASP A 79 12.42 6.38 10.95
N ALA A 80 12.97 7.60 10.89
CA ALA A 80 13.05 8.42 9.68
C ALA A 80 13.87 7.72 8.57
N HIS A 81 15.06 7.18 8.90
CA HIS A 81 15.87 6.41 7.95
C HIS A 81 15.11 5.18 7.42
N ASN A 82 14.46 4.43 8.32
CA ASN A 82 13.67 3.26 7.94
C ASN A 82 12.47 3.62 7.05
N LEU A 83 11.85 4.78 7.28
CA LEU A 83 10.74 5.28 6.46
C LEU A 83 11.22 5.69 5.06
N LEU A 84 12.31 6.45 4.96
CA LEU A 84 12.93 6.83 3.68
C LEU A 84 13.35 5.62 2.87
N ARG A 85 13.95 4.61 3.51
CA ARG A 85 14.29 3.34 2.86
C ARG A 85 13.04 2.65 2.27
N ARG A 86 11.88 2.73 2.94
CA ARG A 86 10.62 2.19 2.39
C ARG A 86 10.12 3.01 1.20
N PHE A 87 10.18 4.34 1.27
CA PHE A 87 9.86 5.20 0.13
C PHE A 87 10.75 4.87 -1.07
N ARG A 88 12.05 4.66 -0.87
CA ARG A 88 12.97 4.27 -1.94
C ARG A 88 12.64 2.89 -2.51
N LEU A 89 12.48 1.89 -1.66
CA LEU A 89 12.26 0.50 -2.07
C LEU A 89 10.91 0.26 -2.75
N HIS A 90 9.88 1.01 -2.36
CA HIS A 90 8.51 0.81 -2.82
C HIS A 90 7.98 1.98 -3.67
N ALA A 91 8.86 2.79 -4.25
CA ALA A 91 8.50 3.96 -5.06
C ALA A 91 7.47 3.61 -6.15
N ASP A 92 7.71 2.55 -6.92
CA ASP A 92 6.82 2.10 -7.99
C ASP A 92 5.41 1.78 -7.48
N ALA A 93 5.30 1.16 -6.30
CA ALA A 93 4.02 0.83 -5.69
C ALA A 93 3.31 2.07 -5.13
N ILE A 94 4.06 2.98 -4.50
CA ILE A 94 3.55 4.22 -3.91
C ILE A 94 3.02 5.16 -4.98
N LEU A 95 3.71 5.28 -6.12
CA LEU A 95 3.35 6.19 -7.21
C LEU A 95 2.44 5.54 -8.25
N ARG A 96 2.11 4.25 -8.11
CA ARG A 96 1.34 3.48 -9.12
C ARG A 96 0.00 4.12 -9.47
N PHE A 97 -0.69 4.72 -8.50
CA PHE A 97 -1.99 5.38 -8.69
C PHE A 97 -1.93 6.59 -9.64
N ILE A 98 -0.74 7.14 -9.88
CA ILE A 98 -0.52 8.26 -10.81
C ILE A 98 -0.60 7.76 -12.26
N ALA A 99 -0.07 6.55 -12.52
CA ALA A 99 0.03 5.97 -13.85
C ALA A 99 -1.14 5.03 -14.20
N ASP A 100 -1.74 4.39 -13.21
CA ASP A 100 -2.79 3.38 -13.40
C ASP A 100 -4.08 3.81 -12.67
N PRO A 101 -5.13 4.22 -13.42
CA PRO A 101 -6.40 4.64 -12.83
C PRO A 101 -7.13 3.57 -12.00
N ASN A 102 -6.80 2.29 -12.22
CA ASN A 102 -7.40 1.19 -11.45
C ASN A 102 -6.77 1.04 -10.06
N VAL A 103 -5.63 1.68 -9.83
CA VAL A 103 -4.92 1.60 -8.55
C VAL A 103 -5.32 2.80 -7.67
N PRO A 104 -6.02 2.58 -6.54
CA PRO A 104 -6.39 3.66 -5.65
C PRO A 104 -5.16 4.23 -4.94
N PHE A 105 -5.21 5.52 -4.60
CA PHE A 105 -4.18 6.18 -3.79
C PHE A 105 -3.97 5.52 -2.41
N THR A 106 -5.05 4.98 -1.82
CA THR A 106 -5.00 4.40 -0.47
C THR A 106 -4.99 2.88 -0.53
N ASN A 107 -4.27 2.25 0.40
CA ASN A 107 -4.21 0.80 0.55
C ASN A 107 -5.41 0.19 1.30
N ASN A 108 -6.45 0.97 1.58
CA ASN A 108 -7.58 0.57 2.42
C ASN A 108 -8.26 -0.72 1.95
N ILE A 109 -8.35 -0.94 0.64
CA ILE A 109 -8.97 -2.14 0.07
C ILE A 109 -8.14 -3.39 0.41
N ALA A 110 -6.82 -3.35 0.22
CA ALA A 110 -5.97 -4.50 0.51
C ALA A 110 -5.89 -4.75 2.03
N GLU A 111 -5.79 -3.70 2.84
CA GLU A 111 -5.81 -3.84 4.31
C GLU A 111 -7.10 -4.49 4.81
N ARG A 112 -8.26 -4.09 4.27
CA ARG A 112 -9.55 -4.71 4.59
C ARG A 112 -9.61 -6.17 4.15
N ALA A 113 -9.04 -6.51 3.00
CA ALA A 113 -8.98 -7.88 2.51
C ALA A 113 -8.16 -8.79 3.46
N VAL A 114 -6.99 -8.31 3.91
CA VAL A 114 -6.05 -9.05 4.77
C VAL A 114 -6.47 -9.08 6.24
N ARG A 115 -7.27 -8.12 6.70
CA ARG A 115 -7.68 -7.99 8.12
C ARG A 115 -8.35 -9.25 8.65
N MET A 116 -9.29 -9.83 7.91
CA MET A 116 -10.03 -11.00 8.42
C MET A 116 -9.20 -12.28 8.46
N PRO A 117 -8.34 -12.62 7.49
CA PRO A 117 -7.33 -13.66 7.67
C PRO A 117 -6.50 -13.45 8.94
N LYS A 118 -6.08 -12.21 9.21
CA LYS A 118 -5.29 -11.91 10.42
C LYS A 118 -6.09 -12.07 11.71
N VAL A 119 -7.35 -11.64 11.73
CA VAL A 119 -8.29 -11.85 12.85
C VAL A 119 -8.52 -13.34 13.09
N LYS A 120 -8.72 -14.12 12.02
CA LYS A 120 -8.84 -15.58 12.08
C LYS A 120 -7.63 -16.20 12.74
N GLN A 121 -6.44 -15.84 12.28
CA GLN A 121 -5.17 -16.30 12.84
C GLN A 121 -4.99 -15.92 14.32
N LYS A 122 -5.28 -14.67 14.70
CA LYS A 122 -4.94 -14.13 16.02
C LYS A 122 -5.95 -14.51 17.11
N ILE A 123 -7.24 -14.39 16.84
CA ILE A 123 -8.28 -14.39 17.90
C ILE A 123 -9.54 -15.21 17.58
N SER A 124 -9.69 -15.79 16.39
CA SER A 124 -10.88 -16.59 16.02
C SER A 124 -10.51 -18.06 15.75
N GLY A 125 -9.93 -18.70 16.76
CA GLY A 125 -9.61 -20.14 16.73
C GLY A 125 -8.43 -20.55 15.85
N CYS A 126 -7.66 -19.57 15.34
CA CYS A 126 -6.44 -19.72 14.52
C CYS A 126 -6.59 -20.64 13.29
N PHE A 127 -5.48 -20.87 12.59
CA PHE A 127 -5.37 -21.91 11.57
C PHE A 127 -4.53 -23.05 12.13
N ARG A 128 -5.11 -24.27 12.17
CA ARG A 128 -4.42 -25.47 12.68
C ARG A 128 -3.50 -26.10 11.63
N THR A 129 -3.76 -25.84 10.35
CA THR A 129 -2.97 -26.34 9.21
C THR A 129 -2.83 -25.25 8.17
N THR A 130 -1.76 -25.32 7.37
CA THR A 130 -1.56 -24.43 6.21
C THR A 130 -2.66 -24.63 5.17
N VAL A 131 -3.03 -25.88 4.89
CA VAL A 131 -4.14 -26.23 3.98
C VAL A 131 -5.46 -25.54 4.37
N GLY A 132 -5.77 -25.49 5.68
CA GLY A 132 -6.96 -24.80 6.15
C GLY A 132 -6.89 -23.28 5.98
N ALA A 133 -5.69 -22.70 6.11
CA ALA A 133 -5.45 -21.28 5.83
C ALA A 133 -5.59 -20.97 4.34
N ASP A 134 -5.04 -21.82 3.48
CA ASP A 134 -5.10 -21.68 2.03
C ASP A 134 -6.55 -21.75 1.53
N ASN A 135 -7.31 -22.76 2.00
CA ASN A 135 -8.74 -22.88 1.69
C ASN A 135 -9.53 -21.63 2.12
N PHE A 136 -9.24 -21.10 3.30
CA PHE A 136 -9.87 -19.86 3.78
C PHE A 136 -9.52 -18.67 2.88
N CYS A 137 -8.26 -18.53 2.48
CA CYS A 137 -7.80 -17.48 1.60
C CYS A 137 -8.45 -17.57 0.22
N VAL A 138 -8.54 -18.77 -0.38
CA VAL A 138 -9.20 -19.01 -1.67
C VAL A 138 -10.68 -18.61 -1.63
N ILE A 139 -11.43 -19.11 -0.63
CA ILE A 139 -12.85 -18.76 -0.48
C ILE A 139 -13.00 -17.24 -0.37
N ARG A 140 -12.17 -16.62 0.45
CA ARG A 140 -12.25 -15.17 0.68
C ARG A 140 -11.84 -14.35 -0.54
N SER A 141 -10.82 -14.75 -1.29
CA SER A 141 -10.39 -14.07 -2.51
C SER A 141 -11.47 -14.14 -3.60
N CYS A 142 -12.13 -15.29 -3.74
CA CYS A 142 -13.26 -15.43 -4.67
C CYS A 142 -14.42 -14.50 -4.29
N LEU A 143 -14.82 -14.50 -3.02
CA LEU A 143 -15.91 -13.62 -2.54
C LEU A 143 -15.56 -12.13 -2.65
N ASP A 144 -14.31 -11.75 -2.35
CA ASP A 144 -13.85 -10.36 -2.46
C ASP A 144 -13.81 -9.90 -3.93
N THR A 145 -13.44 -10.78 -4.85
CA THR A 145 -13.44 -10.51 -6.30
C THR A 145 -14.86 -10.34 -6.83
N LEU A 146 -15.78 -11.27 -6.51
CA LEU A 146 -17.19 -11.17 -6.91
C LEU A 146 -17.85 -9.92 -6.33
N ARG A 147 -17.46 -9.50 -5.12
CA ARG A 147 -17.93 -8.24 -4.53
C ARG A 147 -17.44 -7.02 -5.30
N LYS A 148 -16.17 -7.00 -5.72
CA LYS A 148 -15.62 -5.92 -6.57
C LYS A 148 -16.28 -5.87 -7.94
N GLN A 149 -16.72 -7.02 -8.46
CA GLN A 149 -17.49 -7.14 -9.70
C GLN A 149 -18.99 -6.77 -9.53
N GLY A 150 -19.41 -6.34 -8.33
CA GLY A 150 -20.76 -5.83 -8.08
C GLY A 150 -21.80 -6.89 -7.76
N HIS A 151 -21.42 -8.14 -7.53
CA HIS A 151 -22.38 -9.20 -7.20
C HIS A 151 -22.93 -9.08 -5.77
N SER A 152 -24.20 -9.44 -5.60
CA SER A 152 -24.82 -9.61 -4.28
C SER A 152 -24.22 -10.82 -3.57
N MET A 153 -23.65 -10.63 -2.38
CA MET A 153 -23.01 -11.74 -1.64
C MET A 153 -23.99 -12.81 -1.20
N LEU A 154 -25.24 -12.44 -0.90
CA LEU A 154 -26.25 -13.44 -0.55
C LEU A 154 -26.53 -14.38 -1.74
N GLU A 155 -26.62 -13.80 -2.93
CA GLU A 155 -26.85 -14.56 -4.15
C GLU A 155 -25.65 -15.44 -4.51
N VAL A 156 -24.44 -14.90 -4.41
CA VAL A 156 -23.19 -15.65 -4.61
C VAL A 156 -23.14 -16.89 -3.70
N LEU A 157 -23.43 -16.70 -2.40
CA LEU A 157 -23.41 -17.79 -1.43
C LEU A 157 -24.53 -18.81 -1.70
N ARG A 158 -25.74 -18.34 -2.02
CA ARG A 158 -26.87 -19.22 -2.37
C ARG A 158 -26.51 -20.10 -3.55
N ARG A 159 -26.05 -19.51 -4.64
CA ARG A 159 -25.65 -20.20 -5.88
C ARG A 159 -24.53 -21.21 -5.67
N ALA A 160 -23.50 -20.84 -4.90
CA ALA A 160 -22.43 -21.76 -4.54
C ALA A 160 -22.93 -22.98 -3.75
N LEU A 161 -23.85 -22.79 -2.80
CA LEU A 161 -24.42 -23.87 -1.99
C LEU A 161 -25.43 -24.75 -2.76
N THR A 162 -26.07 -24.21 -3.79
CA THR A 162 -26.99 -24.96 -4.67
C THR A 162 -26.28 -25.62 -5.87
N GLY A 163 -24.95 -25.61 -5.93
CA GLY A 163 -24.17 -26.30 -6.97
C GLY A 163 -24.01 -25.54 -8.29
N ASP A 164 -24.30 -24.23 -8.31
CA ASP A 164 -24.20 -23.37 -9.50
C ASP A 164 -23.39 -22.09 -9.17
N PRO A 165 -22.10 -22.20 -8.80
CA PRO A 165 -21.32 -21.05 -8.33
C PRO A 165 -21.09 -20.01 -9.43
N ILE A 166 -21.13 -18.73 -9.05
CA ILE A 166 -20.70 -17.63 -9.93
C ILE A 166 -19.18 -17.66 -10.03
N MET A 167 -18.65 -17.81 -11.24
CA MET A 167 -17.22 -17.75 -11.50
C MET A 167 -16.77 -16.29 -11.64
N PRO A 168 -15.68 -15.87 -10.98
CA PRO A 168 -15.15 -14.52 -11.17
C PRO A 168 -14.70 -14.32 -12.61
N ALA A 169 -14.97 -13.15 -13.19
CA ALA A 169 -14.37 -12.78 -14.47
C ALA A 169 -12.84 -12.67 -14.34
N ALA A 170 -12.12 -13.10 -15.40
CA ALA A 170 -10.66 -13.02 -15.51
C ALA A 170 -10.19 -11.58 -15.76
#